data_AF-A0AAD8E8Y2-F1
#
_entry.id   AF-A0AAD8E8Y2-F1
#
_cell.length_a   1.000
_cell.length_b   1.000
_cell.length_c   1.000
_cell.angle_alpha   90.00
_cell.angle_beta   90.00
_cell.angle_gamma   90.00
#
_symmetry.space_group_name_H-M   'P 1'
#
loop_
_entity.id
_entity.type
_entity.pdbx_description
1 polymer ?
#
loop_
_entity_poly.entity_id
_entity_poly.type
_entity_poly.pdbx_seq_one_letter_code
_entity_poly.pdbx_strand_id
1 'polypeptide(L)' 'MRYAQLVMGPAGSGKSTYCANIVRHAADERKTIDVVNLDPAAEYFDYQPMADIRESLFT' A
#
# COMPACT_ATOMS: atom_id res chain seq x y z
N MET A 1 17.41 6.52 -9.75
CA MET A 1 16.50 7.56 -9.23
C MET A 1 15.47 6.88 -8.34
N ARG A 2 14.98 7.55 -7.29
CA ARG A 2 13.90 7.02 -6.44
C ARG A 2 12.57 7.64 -6.89
N TYR A 3 11.54 6.83 -7.01
CA TYR A 3 10.19 7.26 -7.40
C TYR A 3 9.20 6.86 -6.31
N ALA A 4 8.11 7.62 -6.20
CA ALA A 4 7.00 7.32 -5.32
C ALA A 4 5.69 7.67 -6.05
N GLN A 5 4.65 6.91 -5.76
CA GLN A 5 3.30 7.16 -6.24
C GLN A 5 2.39 7.37 -5.05
N LEU A 6 1.64 8.48 -5.06
CA LEU A 6 0.60 8.72 -4.07
C LEU A 6 -0.74 8.21 -4.63
N VAL A 7 -1.33 7.23 -3.95
CA VAL A 7 -2.63 6.65 -4.32
C VAL A 7 -3.71 7.26 -3.43
N MET A 8 -4.61 8.05 -4.01
CA MET A 8 -5.73 8.69 -3.30
C MET A 8 -7.05 8.48 -4.05
N GLY A 9 -8.16 8.60 -3.34
CA GLY A 9 -9.51 8.42 -3.88
C GLY A 9 -10.55 8.20 -2.79
N PRO A 10 -11.85 8.35 -3.11
CA PRO A 10 -12.94 8.16 -2.15
C PRO A 10 -12.98 6.74 -1.57
N ALA A 11 -13.74 6.55 -0.49
CA ALA A 11 -13.99 5.22 0.06
C ALA A 11 -14.59 4.29 -1.02
N GLY A 12 -14.15 3.04 -1.07
CA GLY A 12 -14.60 2.08 -2.07
C GLY A 12 -14.01 2.24 -3.48
N SER A 13 -13.13 3.22 -3.74
CA SER A 13 -12.55 3.42 -5.09
C SER A 13 -11.48 2.39 -5.50
N GLY A 14 -11.24 1.34 -4.69
CA GLY A 14 -10.28 0.27 -5.02
C GLY A 14 -8.81 0.56 -4.72
N LYS A 15 -8.48 1.55 -3.87
CA LYS A 15 -7.09 1.93 -3.52
C LYS A 15 -6.24 0.74 -3.03
N SER A 16 -6.73 -0.01 -2.04
CA SER A 16 -6.02 -1.16 -1.48
C SER A 16 -5.86 -2.30 -2.50
N THR A 17 -6.88 -2.51 -3.34
CA THR A 17 -6.83 -3.48 -4.44
C THR A 17 -5.77 -3.11 -5.47
N TYR A 18 -5.66 -1.82 -5.80
CA TYR A 18 -4.59 -1.32 -6.67
C TYR A 18 -3.21 -1.59 -6.08
N CYS A 19 -2.98 -1.25 -4.81
CA CYS A 19 -1.71 -1.52 -4.12
C CYS A 19 -1.36 -3.02 -4.12
N ALA A 20 -2.32 -3.90 -3.84
CA ALA A 20 -2.10 -5.35 -3.88
C ALA A 20 -1.68 -5.83 -5.28
N ASN A 21 -2.36 -5.37 -6.32
CA ASN A 21 -2.09 -5.77 -7.70
C ASN A 21 -0.75 -5.24 -8.20
N ILE A 22 -0.38 -4.00 -7.88
CA ILE A 22 0.88 -3.44 -8.36
C ILE A 22 2.10 -4.07 -7.66
N VAL A 23 1.98 -4.44 -6.38
CA VAL A 23 3.01 -5.21 -5.67
C VAL A 23 3.20 -6.58 -6.32
N ARG A 24 2.10 -7.31 -6.58
CA ARG A 24 2.15 -8.62 -7.26
C ARG A 24 2.76 -8.51 -8.65
N HIS A 25 2.28 -7.56 -9.45
CA HIS A 25 2.78 -7.32 -10.80
C HIS A 25 4.27 -6.95 -10.81
N ALA A 26 4.72 -6.11 -9.88
CA ALA A 26 6.14 -5.79 -9.74
C ALA A 26 6.97 -7.02 -9.39
N ALA A 27 6.48 -7.88 -8.48
CA ALA A 27 7.15 -9.13 -8.13
C ALA A 27 7.30 -10.06 -9.35
N ASP A 28 6.27 -10.19 -10.18
CA ASP A 28 6.31 -10.96 -11.43
C ASP A 28 7.37 -10.41 -12.40
N GLU A 29 7.56 -9.09 -12.42
CA GLU A 29 8.61 -8.41 -13.19
C GLU A 29 9.99 -8.40 -12.51
N ARG A 30 10.14 -9.09 -11.38
CA ARG A 30 11.36 -9.10 -10.54
C ARG A 30 11.77 -7.69 -10.06
N LYS A 31 10.78 -6.84 -9.81
CA LYS A 31 10.91 -5.51 -9.21
C LYS A 31 10.32 -5.51 -7.81
N THR A 32 10.79 -4.60 -6.97
CA THR A 32 10.28 -4.42 -5.61
C THR A 32 9.56 -3.09 -5.51
N ILE A 33 8.34 -3.12 -4.98
CA ILE A 33 7.56 -1.93 -4.62
C ILE A 33 7.16 -2.09 -3.16
N ASP A 34 7.65 -1.17 -2.33
CA ASP A 34 7.27 -1.09 -0.93
C ASP A 34 6.02 -0.20 -0.81
N VAL A 35 5.04 -0.66 -0.05
CA VAL A 35 3.80 0.09 0.22
C VAL A 35 3.84 0.65 1.63
N VAL A 36 3.49 1.92 1.78
CA VAL A 36 3.28 2.56 3.08
C VAL A 36 1.80 2.84 3.23
N ASN A 37 1.17 2.30 4.27
CA ASN A 37 -0.21 2.63 4.59
C ASN A 37 -0.28 3.91 5.42
N LEU A 38 -0.98 4.91 4.88
CA LEU A 38 -1.26 6.19 5.56
C LEU A 38 -2.75 6.35 5.93
N ASP A 39 -3.60 5.36 5.62
CA ASP A 39 -5.02 5.39 5.95
C ASP A 39 -5.24 4.72 7.32
N PRO A 40 -5.57 5.48 8.38
CA PRO A 40 -5.82 4.91 9.70
C PRO A 40 -7.10 4.07 9.75
N ALA A 41 -8.02 4.25 8.80
CA ALA A 41 -9.30 3.54 8.74
C ALA A 41 -9.26 2.29 7.84
N ALA A 42 -8.08 1.92 7.32
CA ALA A 42 -7.97 0.71 6.51
C ALA A 42 -8.16 -0.55 7.37
N GLU A 43 -8.96 -1.50 6.90
CA GLU A 43 -9.30 -2.71 7.66
C GLU A 43 -8.46 -3.92 7.24
N TYR A 44 -8.36 -4.18 5.93
CA TYR A 44 -7.76 -5.39 5.40
C TYR A 44 -6.87 -5.11 4.17
N PHE A 45 -5.72 -5.79 4.11
CA PHE A 45 -4.77 -5.72 3.00
C PHE A 45 -4.37 -7.13 2.56
N ASP A 46 -4.32 -7.34 1.24
CA ASP A 46 -3.77 -8.56 0.63
C ASP A 46 -2.27 -8.43 0.31
N TYR A 47 -1.57 -7.56 1.04
CA TYR A 47 -0.14 -7.27 0.91
C TYR A 47 0.41 -6.84 2.28
N GLN A 48 1.72 -6.99 2.47
CA GLN A 48 2.40 -6.53 3.68
C GLN A 48 2.96 -5.12 3.46
N PRO A 49 2.41 -4.09 4.12
CA PRO A 49 3.00 -2.76 4.06
C PRO A 49 4.36 -2.74 4.77
N MET A 50 5.30 -1.94 4.26
CA MET A 50 6.60 -1.67 4.88
C MET A 50 6.44 -0.81 6.14
N ALA A 51 5.45 0.09 6.14
CA ALA A 51 5.09 0.89 7.30
C ALA A 51 3.57 1.11 7.31
N ASP A 52 2.97 1.07 8.49
CA ASP A 52 1.54 1.26 8.70
C ASP A 52 1.30 2.25 9.83
N ILE A 53 0.58 3.34 9.54
CA ILE A 53 0.24 4.35 10.55
C ILE A 53 -0.59 3.77 11.70
N ARG A 54 -1.34 2.67 11.47
CA ARG A 54 -2.11 1.99 12.50
C ARG A 54 -1.21 1.39 13.61
N GLU A 55 0.01 1.00 13.26
CA GLU A 55 1.01 0.48 14.21
C GLU A 55 1.74 1.60 14.95
N SER A 56 1.79 2.80 14.37
CA SER A 56 2.51 3.96 14.93
C SER A 56 1.74 4.70 16.03
N LEU A 57 0.51 4.30 16.33
CA LEU A 57 -0.36 4.96 17.31
C LEU A 57 -0.23 4.43 18.75
N PHE A 58 0.59 3.40 18.99
CA PHE A 58 0.74 2.76 20.32
C PHE A 58 2.20 2.52 20.74
N THR A 59 3.05 3.55 20.68
CA THR A 59 4.34 3.57 21.39
C THR A 59 4.51 4.88 22.13
#